data_AF-X1LE79-F1
#
_entry.id   AF-X1LE79-F1
#
_cell.length_a   1.000
_cell.length_b   1.000
_cell.length_c   1.000
_cell.angle_alpha   90.00
_cell.angle_beta   90.00
_cell.angle_gamma   90.00
#
_symmetry.space_group_name_H-M   'P 1'
#
loop_
_entity.id
_entity.type
_entity.pdbx_description
1 polymer ?
#
loop_
_entity_poly.entity_id
_entity_poly.type
_entity_poly.pdbx_seq_one_letter_code
_entity_poly.pdbx_strand_id
1 'polypeptide(L)'
;KIDEQIFRKYAKTAVTYYSPEKNFVYLKFRKSLMVLNIYVNQEQIKGAKPITYHENWGIVRVESENDLHSVLAAIRKSYELMKKAISNNINTGWYAVTPREKMTWLKTTNDDDQSDEPET
;
A
#
# COMPACT_ATOMS: atom_id res chain seq x y z
N LYS A 1 9.68 -6.40 22.18
CA LYS A 1 9.69 -7.00 20.82
C LYS A 1 8.26 -6.86 20.30
N ILE A 2 8.05 -6.16 19.19
CA ILE A 2 6.70 -5.94 18.66
C ILE A 2 6.23 -7.25 18.05
N ASP A 3 5.01 -7.67 18.40
CA ASP A 3 4.41 -8.91 17.90
C ASP A 3 3.95 -8.71 16.45
N GLU A 4 4.43 -9.53 15.51
CA GLU A 4 4.09 -9.43 14.08
C GLU A 4 2.83 -10.23 13.70
N GLN A 5 2.12 -10.80 14.68
CA GLN A 5 0.91 -11.58 14.43
C GLN A 5 -0.15 -10.77 13.68
N ILE A 6 -0.61 -11.33 12.55
CA ILE A 6 -1.70 -10.77 11.76
C ILE A 6 -3.03 -11.25 12.36
N PHE A 7 -3.77 -10.33 12.97
CA PHE A 7 -5.12 -10.56 13.45
C PHE A 7 -6.13 -10.38 12.31
N ARG A 8 -7.23 -11.13 12.36
CA ARG A 8 -8.30 -11.09 11.35
C ARG A 8 -9.61 -10.73 12.05
N LYS A 9 -10.34 -9.74 11.54
CA LYS A 9 -11.72 -9.45 11.97
C LYS A 9 -12.65 -9.69 10.81
N TYR A 10 -13.63 -10.54 11.06
CA TYR A 10 -14.70 -10.84 10.13
C TYR A 10 -15.87 -9.90 10.38
N ALA A 11 -16.33 -9.23 9.33
CA ALA A 11 -17.61 -8.52 9.28
C ALA A 11 -18.52 -9.22 8.25
N LYS A 12 -19.81 -8.88 8.25
CA LYS A 12 -20.81 -9.50 7.36
C LYS A 12 -20.42 -9.45 5.86
N THR A 13 -19.64 -8.46 5.44
CA THR A 13 -19.26 -8.24 4.03
C THR A 13 -17.78 -7.93 3.82
N ALA A 14 -16.97 -8.01 4.87
CA ALA A 14 -15.57 -7.59 4.83
C ALA A 14 -14.69 -8.45 5.74
N VAL A 15 -13.44 -8.62 5.34
CA VAL A 15 -12.37 -9.18 6.19
C VAL A 15 -11.30 -8.11 6.28
N THR A 16 -10.97 -7.73 7.50
CA THR A 16 -9.90 -6.77 7.74
C THR A 16 -8.73 -7.51 8.37
N TYR A 17 -7.53 -7.25 7.86
CA TYR A 17 -6.29 -7.79 8.39
C TYR A 17 -5.56 -6.69 9.17
N TYR A 18 -5.23 -6.98 10.43
CA TYR A 18 -4.62 -6.04 11.37
C TYR A 18 -3.25 -6.59 11.79
N SER A 19 -2.20 -5.77 11.71
CA SER A 19 -1.03 -5.93 12.58
C SER A 19 -1.22 -4.99 13.78
N PRO A 20 -0.68 -5.30 14.98
CA PRO A 20 -0.76 -4.42 16.14
C PRO A 20 -0.19 -3.01 15.91
N GLU A 21 0.55 -2.78 14.82
CA GLU A 21 1.09 -1.46 14.49
C GLU A 21 0.16 -0.56 13.64
N LYS A 22 -0.80 -1.10 12.86
CA LYS A 22 -1.94 -0.41 12.18
C LYS A 22 -2.57 -1.26 11.05
N ASN A 23 -3.79 -0.89 10.62
CA ASN A 23 -4.52 -1.51 9.49
C ASN A 23 -3.79 -1.32 8.15
N PHE A 24 -3.58 -2.39 7.39
CA PHE A 24 -2.87 -2.31 6.09
C PHE A 24 -3.74 -2.65 4.87
N VAL A 25 -4.76 -3.51 5.02
CA VAL A 25 -5.66 -3.93 3.93
C VAL A 25 -7.10 -4.03 4.42
N TYR A 26 -8.02 -3.43 3.66
CA TYR A 26 -9.47 -3.68 3.79
C TYR A 26 -9.97 -4.53 2.63
N LEU A 27 -10.43 -5.75 2.92
CA LEU A 27 -11.03 -6.66 1.94
C LEU A 27 -12.55 -6.48 1.96
N LYS A 28 -13.16 -6.16 0.81
CA LYS A 28 -14.61 -6.09 0.64
C LYS A 28 -15.04 -7.08 -0.43
N PHE A 29 -15.89 -8.03 -0.07
CA PHE A 29 -16.49 -8.94 -1.03
C PHE A 29 -17.72 -8.30 -1.68
N ARG A 30 -17.77 -8.32 -3.03
CA ARG A 30 -18.93 -7.95 -3.84
C ARG A 30 -19.44 -9.18 -4.59
N LYS A 31 -20.62 -9.09 -5.20
CA LYS A 31 -21.27 -10.22 -5.88
C LYS A 31 -20.38 -10.90 -6.94
N SER A 32 -19.57 -10.14 -7.67
CA SER A 32 -18.76 -10.64 -8.79
C SER A 32 -17.27 -10.29 -8.69
N LEU A 33 -16.84 -9.62 -7.62
CA LEU A 33 -15.45 -9.17 -7.47
C LEU A 33 -15.08 -8.94 -6.01
N MET A 34 -13.79 -8.84 -5.76
CA MET A 34 -13.24 -8.45 -4.47
C MET A 34 -12.54 -7.10 -4.60
N VAL A 35 -12.85 -6.17 -3.70
CA VAL A 35 -12.23 -4.84 -3.64
C VAL A 35 -11.30 -4.78 -2.45
N LEU A 36 -10.08 -4.33 -2.68
CA LEU A 36 -9.08 -4.11 -1.66
C LEU A 36 -8.76 -2.63 -1.56
N ASN A 37 -8.84 -2.06 -0.36
CA ASN A 37 -8.18 -0.80 -0.09
C ASN A 37 -6.82 -1.10 0.52
N ILE A 38 -5.75 -0.62 -0.11
CA ILE A 38 -4.36 -0.82 0.29
C ILE A 38 -3.70 0.52 0.58
N TYR A 39 -2.73 0.51 1.49
CA TYR A 39 -1.92 1.70 1.78
C TYR A 39 -0.90 1.93 0.66
N VAL A 40 -0.91 3.12 0.07
CA VAL A 40 0.01 3.50 -1.02
C VAL A 40 0.89 4.69 -0.65
N ASN A 41 0.59 5.41 0.44
CA ASN A 41 1.36 6.57 0.88
C ASN A 41 1.64 7.59 -0.25
N GLN A 42 0.64 7.87 -1.08
CA GLN A 42 0.74 8.73 -2.27
C GLN A 42 1.65 8.23 -3.40
N GLU A 43 2.19 7.01 -3.30
CA GLU A 43 2.90 6.37 -4.41
C GLU A 43 1.93 5.75 -5.42
N GLN A 44 2.34 5.73 -6.68
CA GLN A 44 1.66 4.93 -7.69
C GLN A 44 2.10 3.48 -7.56
N ILE A 45 1.17 2.61 -7.15
CA ILE A 45 1.36 1.15 -7.20
C ILE A 45 0.65 0.63 -8.45
N LYS A 46 1.36 -0.14 -9.28
CA LYS A 46 0.77 -0.78 -10.46
C LYS A 46 -0.46 -1.61 -10.08
N GLY A 47 -1.58 -1.35 -10.75
CA GLY A 47 -2.87 -2.01 -10.48
C GLY A 47 -3.71 -1.38 -9.37
N ALA A 48 -3.16 -0.43 -8.61
CA ALA A 48 -3.90 0.34 -7.60
C ALA A 48 -4.36 1.68 -8.17
N LYS A 49 -5.64 2.01 -7.98
CA LYS A 49 -6.22 3.32 -8.33
C LYS A 49 -6.27 4.20 -7.08
N PRO A 50 -5.87 5.48 -7.14
CA PRO A 50 -5.96 6.35 -5.97
C PRO A 50 -7.41 6.53 -5.51
N ILE A 51 -7.60 6.68 -4.20
CA ILE A 51 -8.92 6.97 -3.62
C ILE A 51 -9.07 8.48 -3.47
N THR A 52 -10.12 9.05 -4.05
CA THR A 52 -10.45 10.46 -3.89
C THR A 52 -10.61 10.80 -2.41
N TYR A 53 -9.98 11.90 -1.97
CA TYR A 53 -9.95 12.37 -0.58
C TYR A 53 -9.20 11.45 0.42
N HIS A 54 -8.55 10.39 -0.05
CA HIS A 54 -7.74 9.47 0.76
C HIS A 54 -6.42 9.14 0.02
N GLU A 55 -5.59 10.15 -0.19
CA GLU A 55 -4.41 10.09 -1.07
C GLU A 55 -3.35 9.05 -0.64
N ASN A 56 -3.33 8.70 0.65
CA ASN A 56 -2.48 7.64 1.18
C ASN A 56 -2.99 6.22 0.88
N TRP A 57 -4.15 6.10 0.23
CA TRP A 57 -4.84 4.83 -0.02
C TRP A 57 -5.15 4.63 -1.50
N GLY A 58 -5.07 3.38 -1.92
CA GLY A 58 -5.40 2.92 -3.27
C GLY A 58 -6.41 1.79 -3.25
N ILE A 59 -7.17 1.65 -4.33
CA ILE A 59 -8.11 0.56 -4.59
C ILE A 59 -7.50 -0.40 -5.60
N VAL A 60 -7.48 -1.68 -5.24
CA VAL A 60 -7.19 -2.82 -6.13
C VAL A 60 -8.45 -3.66 -6.27
N ARG A 61 -8.64 -4.30 -7.41
CA ARG A 61 -9.78 -5.20 -7.66
C ARG A 61 -9.27 -6.55 -8.12
N VAL A 62 -9.95 -7.60 -7.66
CA VAL A 62 -9.80 -8.98 -8.15
C VAL A 62 -11.15 -9.35 -8.76
N GLU A 63 -11.20 -9.48 -10.07
CA GLU A 63 -12.40 -9.88 -10.83
C GLU A 63 -12.28 -11.34 -11.29
N SER A 64 -11.05 -11.82 -11.48
CA SER A 64 -10.73 -13.18 -11.88
C SER A 64 -9.45 -13.69 -11.20
N GLU A 65 -9.20 -14.99 -11.32
CA GLU A 65 -7.96 -15.62 -10.82
C GLU A 65 -6.70 -15.03 -11.47
N ASN A 66 -6.80 -14.59 -12.72
CA ASN A 66 -5.70 -13.97 -13.46
C ASN A 66 -5.23 -12.65 -12.81
N ASP A 67 -6.08 -11.99 -12.03
CA ASP A 67 -5.73 -10.74 -11.35
C ASP A 67 -4.87 -10.98 -10.10
N LEU A 68 -4.88 -12.19 -9.54
CA LEU A 68 -4.26 -12.50 -8.24
C LEU A 68 -2.78 -12.19 -8.21
N HIS A 69 -2.04 -12.51 -9.28
CA HIS A 69 -0.61 -12.26 -9.33
C HIS A 69 -0.29 -10.77 -9.20
N SER A 70 -1.01 -9.92 -9.95
CA SER A 70 -0.82 -8.47 -9.92
C SER A 70 -1.24 -7.86 -8.58
N VAL A 71 -2.35 -8.35 -8.00
CA VAL A 71 -2.88 -7.86 -6.73
C VAL A 71 -1.99 -8.26 -5.56
N LEU A 72 -1.44 -9.47 -5.57
CA LEU A 72 -0.46 -9.92 -4.57
C LEU A 72 0.81 -9.06 -4.60
N ALA A 73 1.30 -8.69 -5.80
CA ALA A 73 2.42 -7.77 -5.94
C ALA A 73 2.09 -6.39 -5.33
N ALA A 74 0.90 -5.85 -5.58
CA ALA A 74 0.44 -4.59 -5.01
C ALA A 74 0.32 -4.64 -3.47
N ILE A 75 -0.22 -5.73 -2.92
CA ILE A 75 -0.32 -5.92 -1.46
C ILE A 75 1.06 -6.00 -0.81
N ARG A 76 2.01 -6.73 -1.40
CA ARG A 76 3.39 -6.81 -0.89
C ARG A 76 4.06 -5.44 -0.87
N LYS A 77 3.96 -4.68 -1.96
CA LYS A 77 4.47 -3.30 -2.01
C LYS A 77 3.81 -2.43 -0.95
N SER A 78 2.48 -2.50 -0.80
CA SER A 78 1.74 -1.78 0.24
C SER A 78 2.24 -2.09 1.66
N TYR A 79 2.52 -3.37 1.95
CA TYR A 79 3.06 -3.80 3.22
C TYR A 79 4.46 -3.21 3.48
N GLU A 80 5.35 -3.22 2.48
CA GLU A 80 6.66 -2.59 2.60
C GLU A 80 6.57 -1.08 2.87
N LEU A 81 5.66 -0.37 2.18
CA LEU A 81 5.42 1.05 2.42
C LEU A 81 4.89 1.32 3.82
N MET A 82 3.98 0.47 4.29
CA MET A 82 3.42 0.56 5.63
C MET A 82 4.52 0.41 6.70
N LYS A 83 5.38 -0.60 6.59
CA LYS A 83 6.50 -0.79 7.53
C LYS A 83 7.42 0.43 7.56
N LYS A 84 7.79 0.96 6.39
CA LYS A 84 8.62 2.18 6.29
C LYS A 84 7.95 3.39 6.92
N ALA A 85 6.64 3.54 6.72
CA ALA A 85 5.88 4.64 7.31
C ALA A 85 5.84 4.53 8.85
N ILE A 86 5.63 3.32 9.37
CA ILE A 86 5.64 3.06 10.82
C ILE A 86 7.02 3.32 11.42
N SER A 87 8.09 2.84 10.79
CA SER A 87 9.47 3.07 11.29
C SER A 87 9.84 4.55 11.32
N ASN A 88 9.26 5.36 10.42
CA ASN A 88 9.45 6.80 10.35
C ASN A 88 8.41 7.59 11.16
N ASN A 89 7.62 6.92 12.01
CA ASN A 89 6.58 7.51 12.85
C ASN A 89 5.52 8.33 12.06
N ILE A 90 5.21 7.90 10.84
CA ILE A 90 4.21 8.51 9.97
C ILE A 90 2.82 7.99 10.34
N ASN A 91 1.83 8.88 10.30
CA ASN A 91 0.45 8.48 10.48
C ASN A 91 -0.08 7.76 9.23
N THR A 92 -0.43 6.48 9.36
CA THR A 92 -0.97 5.64 8.28
C THR A 92 -2.48 5.43 8.37
N GLY A 93 -3.17 6.23 9.19
CA GLY A 93 -4.63 6.16 9.32
C GLY A 93 -5.38 6.48 8.02
N TRP A 94 -6.65 6.04 7.95
CA TRP A 94 -7.52 6.27 6.78
C TRP A 94 -7.67 7.76 6.40
N TYR A 95 -7.72 8.62 7.42
CA TYR A 95 -7.84 10.07 7.28
C TYR A 95 -6.51 10.80 7.50
N ALA A 96 -5.40 10.08 7.58
CA ALA A 96 -4.10 10.71 7.66
C ALA A 96 -3.76 11.29 6.28
N VAL A 97 -3.60 12.61 6.19
CA VAL A 97 -2.93 13.24 5.06
C VAL A 97 -1.47 13.36 5.44
N THR A 98 -0.58 12.67 4.72
CA THR A 98 0.87 12.84 4.92
C THR A 98 1.29 14.07 4.10
N PRO A 99 1.81 15.16 4.69
CA PRO A 99 2.33 16.27 3.91
C PRO A 99 3.46 15.78 3.00
N ARG A 100 3.43 16.10 1.69
CA ARG A 100 4.48 15.70 0.73
C ARG A 100 5.89 16.08 1.17
N GLU A 101 6.02 17.17 1.92
CA GLU A 101 7.28 17.66 2.51
C GLU A 101 7.94 16.64 3.45
N LYS A 102 7.17 15.75 4.07
CA LYS A 102 7.69 14.68 4.94
C LYS A 102 8.07 13.41 4.20
N MET A 103 7.97 13.36 2.86
CA MET A 103 8.27 12.18 2.04
C MET A 103 9.65 12.24 1.36
N THR A 104 10.66 12.84 2.01
CA THR A 104 11.98 13.08 1.40
C THR A 104 12.76 11.80 1.08
N TRP A 105 12.57 10.71 1.82
CA TRP A 105 13.23 9.40 1.58
C TRP A 105 12.67 8.62 0.38
N LEU A 106 11.62 9.11 -0.29
CA LEU A 106 11.03 8.47 -1.46
C LEU A 106 11.65 8.94 -2.78
N LYS A 107 12.50 9.96 -2.75
CA LYS A 107 13.17 10.50 -3.94
C LYS A 107 14.39 9.68 -4.37
N THR A 108 14.79 8.63 -3.64
CA THR A 108 16.12 8.03 -3.76
C THR A 108 16.21 6.75 -4.61
N THR A 109 15.29 6.48 -5.54
CA THR A 109 15.36 5.21 -6.31
C THR A 109 15.26 5.32 -7.82
N ASN A 110 15.51 6.47 -8.44
CA ASN A 110 15.53 6.58 -9.91
C ASN A 110 16.71 7.39 -10.52
N ASP A 111 17.73 7.77 -9.74
CA ASP A 111 18.85 8.57 -10.25
C ASP A 111 20.19 7.80 -10.34
N ASP A 112 20.19 6.46 -10.32
CA ASP A 112 21.40 5.63 -10.48
C ASP A 112 21.44 4.87 -11.82
N ASP A 113 20.94 5.46 -12.90
CA ASP A 113 21.13 4.91 -14.26
C ASP A 113 21.47 6.00 -15.29
N GLN A 114 22.49 6.79 -14.98
CA GLN A 114 23.36 7.37 -16.00
C GLN A 114 24.77 6.83 -15.75
N SER A 115 25.02 5.65 -16.32
CA SER A 115 26.36 5.14 -16.53
C SER A 115 27.17 6.14 -17.34
N ASP A 116 28.31 6.52 -16.78
CA ASP A 116 29.42 7.16 -17.46
C ASP A 116 29.72 6.48 -18.81
N GLU A 117 29.69 7.24 -19.90
CA GLU A 117 30.57 6.97 -21.04
C GLU A 117 31.66 8.06 -21.08
N PRO A 118 32.95 7.69 -21.07
CA PRO A 118 34.03 8.65 -21.15
C PRO A 118 34.21 9.18 -22.57
N GLU A 119 34.73 10.40 -22.63
CA GLU A 119 35.13 11.15 -23.82
C GLU A 119 35.92 10.31 -24.86
N THR A 120 35.59 10.51 -26.14
CA THR A 120 36.56 10.67 -27.24
C THR A 120 35.99 11.59 -28.31
#